data_AF-A0AAN7C0N0-F1
#
_entry.id   AF-A0AAN7C0N0-F1
#
_cell.length_a   1.000
_cell.length_b   1.000
_cell.length_c   1.000
_cell.angle_alpha   90.00
_cell.angle_beta   90.00
_cell.angle_gamma   90.00
#
_symmetry.space_group_name_H-M   'P 1'
#
loop_
_entity.id
_entity.type
_entity.pdbx_description
1 polymer ?
#
loop_
_entity_poly.entity_id
_entity_poly.type
_entity_poly.pdbx_seq_one_letter_code
_entity_poly.pdbx_strand_id
1 'polypeptide(L)'
;PQRKIVIFTHHSPTLDPRAVEERHRGSTVQSGFATHLSDEECWTNPSVVMWAFGRTHFSCDFTDELGKRVVANQRGYSAAPSTGSDVEKVFEVGGEGKASMLDA
;
A
#
# COMPACT_ATOMS: atom_id res chain seq x y z
N PRO A 1 -6.95 -14.95 -18.34
CA PRO A 1 -7.99 -14.94 -17.28
C PRO A 1 -7.30 -15.03 -15.91
N GLN A 2 -7.79 -14.31 -14.89
CA GLN A 2 -7.14 -14.03 -13.58
C GLN A 2 -5.90 -13.11 -13.67
N ARG A 3 -6.09 -11.87 -14.17
CA ARG A 3 -5.03 -10.84 -14.13
C ARG A 3 -4.77 -10.43 -12.68
N LYS A 4 -3.49 -10.30 -12.31
CA LYS A 4 -3.06 -9.65 -11.06
C LYS A 4 -2.60 -8.24 -11.42
N ILE A 5 -3.21 -7.23 -10.82
CA ILE A 5 -2.96 -5.81 -11.06
C ILE A 5 -2.24 -5.23 -9.86
N VAL A 6 -1.21 -4.43 -10.13
CA VAL A 6 -0.52 -3.61 -9.14
C VAL A 6 -0.68 -2.14 -9.53
N ILE A 7 -0.99 -1.30 -8.54
CA ILE A 7 -1.17 0.13 -8.74
C ILE A 7 -0.09 0.91 -8.00
N PHE A 8 0.46 1.94 -8.64
CA PHE A 8 1.39 2.88 -8.05
C PHE A 8 0.81 4.29 -8.15
N THR A 9 0.74 5.01 -7.03
CA THR A 9 0.35 6.41 -7.00
C THR A 9 1.32 7.24 -6.19
N HIS A 10 1.42 8.53 -6.48
CA HIS A 10 2.21 9.41 -5.62
C HIS A 10 1.53 9.65 -4.27
N HIS A 11 0.24 10.00 -4.30
CA HIS A 11 -0.58 10.26 -3.12
C HIS A 11 -1.20 8.97 -2.56
N SER A 12 -1.57 8.99 -1.28
CA SER A 12 -2.27 7.89 -0.62
C SER A 12 -3.63 7.63 -1.28
N PRO A 13 -3.95 6.36 -1.60
CA PRO A 13 -5.25 6.00 -2.17
C PRO A 13 -6.37 5.91 -1.14
N THR A 14 -6.06 6.00 0.16
CA THR A 14 -7.04 5.77 1.22
C THR A 14 -6.83 6.73 2.41
N LEU A 15 -7.89 6.88 3.19
CA LEU A 15 -7.88 7.57 4.48
C LEU A 15 -7.83 6.59 5.67
N ASP A 16 -7.66 5.29 5.40
CA ASP A 16 -7.47 4.27 6.42
C ASP A 16 -6.41 4.73 7.45
N PRO A 17 -6.71 4.70 8.76
CA PRO A 17 -5.78 5.13 9.79
C PRO A 17 -4.39 4.46 9.69
N ARG A 18 -4.30 3.24 9.14
CA ARG A 18 -3.04 2.50 8.93
C ARG A 18 -2.16 3.10 7.83
N ALA A 19 -2.72 3.92 6.93
CA ALA A 19 -2.00 4.62 5.87
C ALA A 19 -1.69 6.09 6.20
N VAL A 20 -2.14 6.57 7.37
CA VAL A 20 -2.04 7.97 7.79
C VAL A 20 -1.17 8.07 9.04
N GLU A 21 -0.12 8.87 8.97
CA GLU A 21 0.71 9.19 10.13
C GLU A 21 -0.16 9.77 11.26
N GLU A 22 0.02 9.29 12.49
CA GLU A 22 -0.84 9.63 13.63
C GLU A 22 -1.07 11.15 13.78
N ARG A 23 0.00 11.94 13.62
CA ARG A 23 -0.04 13.42 13.73
C ARG A 23 -0.92 14.11 12.68
N HIS A 24 -1.24 13.43 11.58
CA HIS A 24 -2.02 13.97 10.46
C HIS A 24 -3.45 13.42 10.39
N ARG A 25 -3.85 12.53 11.30
CA ARG A 25 -5.22 12.03 11.37
C ARG A 25 -6.19 13.16 11.74
N GLY A 26 -7.24 13.33 10.94
CA GLY A 26 -8.24 14.39 11.12
C GLY A 26 -7.72 15.81 10.87
N SER A 27 -6.51 15.97 10.33
CA SER A 27 -5.94 17.27 10.02
C SER A 27 -6.54 17.87 8.75
N THR A 28 -6.70 19.19 8.71
CA THR A 28 -7.21 19.91 7.52
C THR A 28 -6.27 19.80 6.31
N VAL A 29 -5.01 19.40 6.50
CA VAL A 29 -4.04 19.19 5.42
C VAL A 29 -4.09 17.80 4.80
N GLN A 30 -4.98 16.91 5.27
CA GLN A 30 -5.04 15.51 4.81
C GLN A 30 -5.28 15.37 3.30
N SER A 31 -6.02 16.31 2.70
CA SER A 31 -6.24 16.39 1.25
C SER A 31 -4.96 16.63 0.44
N GLY A 32 -3.90 17.16 1.06
CA GLY A 32 -2.58 17.31 0.46
C GLY A 32 -1.77 16.00 0.40
N PHE A 33 -2.27 14.93 1.01
CA PHE A 33 -1.60 13.63 1.11
C PHE A 33 -2.36 12.49 0.46
N ALA A 34 -3.70 12.54 0.46
CA ALA A 34 -4.55 11.44 0.02
C ALA A 34 -5.62 11.88 -0.97
N THR A 35 -5.88 11.05 -1.98
CA THR A 35 -6.97 11.24 -2.96
C THR A 35 -8.24 10.50 -2.58
N HIS A 36 -8.17 9.53 -1.67
CA HIS A 36 -9.29 8.71 -1.19
C HIS A 36 -10.11 8.05 -2.31
N LEU A 37 -9.61 6.92 -2.82
CA LEU A 37 -10.18 6.13 -3.90
C LEU A 37 -10.80 4.81 -3.40
N SER A 38 -11.11 4.68 -2.10
CA SER A 38 -11.54 3.39 -1.51
C SER A 38 -12.87 2.87 -2.07
N ASP A 39 -13.69 3.75 -2.63
CA ASP A 39 -14.99 3.40 -3.19
C ASP A 39 -14.94 3.16 -4.72
N GLU A 40 -13.78 3.39 -5.33
CA GLU A 40 -13.59 3.30 -6.79
C GLU A 40 -13.29 1.86 -7.24
N GLU A 41 -13.57 1.53 -8.50
CA GLU A 41 -13.29 0.20 -9.06
C GLU A 41 -11.81 -0.17 -8.97
N CYS A 42 -10.92 0.80 -9.14
CA CYS A 42 -9.47 0.58 -9.03
C CYS A 42 -9.03 0.14 -7.63
N TRP A 43 -9.85 0.38 -6.60
CA TRP A 43 -9.64 -0.12 -5.25
C TRP A 43 -10.41 -1.42 -5.01
N THR A 44 -11.71 -1.42 -5.29
CA THR A 44 -12.64 -2.50 -4.93
C THR A 44 -12.49 -3.75 -5.80
N ASN A 45 -11.84 -3.66 -6.97
CA ASN A 45 -11.65 -4.81 -7.85
C ASN A 45 -10.65 -5.82 -7.23
N PRO A 46 -11.04 -7.09 -7.01
CA PRO A 46 -10.20 -8.12 -6.40
C PRO A 46 -8.99 -8.53 -7.27
N SER A 47 -8.98 -8.14 -8.54
CA SER A 47 -7.82 -8.32 -9.41
C SER A 47 -6.65 -7.41 -9.01
N VAL A 48 -6.91 -6.33 -8.27
CA VAL A 48 -5.87 -5.45 -7.74
C VAL A 48 -5.33 -6.08 -6.46
N VAL A 49 -4.14 -6.67 -6.55
CA VAL A 49 -3.52 -7.44 -5.45
C VAL A 49 -2.57 -6.61 -4.60
N MET A 50 -2.11 -5.46 -5.11
CA MET A 50 -1.22 -4.56 -4.37
C MET A 50 -1.39 -3.10 -4.82
N TRP A 51 -1.27 -2.19 -3.88
CA TRP A 51 -1.20 -0.74 -4.11
C TRP A 51 -0.01 -0.14 -3.36
N ALA A 52 0.93 0.46 -4.10
CA ALA A 52 2.05 1.19 -3.53
C ALA A 52 1.84 2.70 -3.63
N PHE A 53 2.19 3.45 -2.58
CA PHE A 53 2.09 4.90 -2.56
C PHE A 53 3.20 5.58 -1.75
N GLY A 54 3.25 6.91 -1.77
CA GLY A 54 4.20 7.71 -1.02
C GLY A 54 3.59 8.99 -0.48
N ARG A 55 4.36 10.09 -0.52
CA ARG A 55 3.97 11.47 -0.15
C ARG A 55 3.59 11.70 1.32
N THR A 56 3.21 10.67 2.07
CA THR A 56 2.79 10.82 3.48
C THR A 56 3.95 10.96 4.47
N HIS A 57 5.20 10.79 4.04
CA HIS A 57 6.39 10.71 4.90
C HIS A 57 6.32 9.61 5.97
N PHE A 58 5.42 8.65 5.78
CA PHE A 58 5.12 7.56 6.68
C PHE A 58 5.10 6.25 5.90
N SER A 59 5.85 5.27 6.39
CA SER A 59 5.89 3.92 5.79
C SER A 59 4.86 3.03 6.47
N CYS A 60 4.14 2.24 5.68
CA CYS A 60 3.14 1.29 6.16
C CYS A 60 3.11 0.06 5.26
N ASP A 61 2.61 -1.05 5.80
CA ASP A 61 2.41 -2.29 5.07
C ASP A 61 1.29 -3.08 5.74
N PHE A 62 0.16 -3.19 5.07
CA PHE A 62 -1.00 -3.89 5.60
C PHE A 62 -1.82 -4.52 4.47
N THR A 63 -2.69 -5.45 4.84
CA THR A 63 -3.68 -6.01 3.94
C THR A 63 -5.03 -5.37 4.24
N ASP A 64 -5.74 -4.93 3.19
CA ASP A 64 -7.12 -4.44 3.31
C ASP A 64 -8.11 -5.61 3.48
N GLU A 65 -9.40 -5.28 3.62
CA GLU A 65 -10.46 -6.27 3.81
C GLU A 65 -10.73 -7.12 2.55
N LEU A 66 -10.23 -6.67 1.38
CA LEU A 66 -10.38 -7.34 0.09
C LEU A 66 -9.15 -8.20 -0.28
N GLY A 67 -8.15 -8.28 0.60
CA GLY A 67 -6.93 -9.07 0.39
C GLY A 67 -5.83 -8.35 -0.40
N LYS A 68 -5.96 -7.04 -0.65
CA LYS A 68 -4.95 -6.21 -1.32
C LYS A 68 -3.87 -5.80 -0.34
N ARG A 69 -2.60 -5.93 -0.75
CA ARG A 69 -1.48 -5.39 0.03
C ARG A 69 -1.31 -3.89 -0.25
N VAL A 70 -1.43 -3.06 0.77
CA VAL A 70 -1.31 -1.60 0.69
C VAL A 70 0.00 -1.18 1.34
N VAL A 71 0.89 -0.55 0.56
CA VAL A 71 2.30 -0.32 0.96
C VAL A 71 2.72 1.12 0.72
N ALA A 72 3.33 1.72 1.74
CA ALA A 72 4.20 2.87 1.58
C ALA A 72 5.59 2.51 2.12
N ASN A 73 6.62 2.74 1.32
CA ASN A 73 8.01 2.44 1.68
C ASN A 73 8.88 3.67 1.44
N GLN A 74 8.66 4.70 2.25
CA GLN A 74 9.28 6.00 2.04
C GLN A 74 10.67 5.99 2.65
N ARG A 75 11.67 6.42 1.89
CA ARG A 75 13.04 6.65 2.36
C ARG A 75 13.17 7.94 3.18
N GLY A 76 12.32 8.91 2.90
CA GLY A 76 12.42 10.25 3.47
C GLY A 76 13.56 11.05 2.82
N TYR A 77 13.96 12.13 3.48
CA TYR A 77 15.00 13.02 2.99
C TYR A 77 16.37 12.61 3.55
N SER A 78 17.46 12.95 2.86
CA SER A 78 18.81 12.66 3.35
C SER A 78 19.09 13.23 4.75
N ALA A 79 18.51 14.40 5.07
CA ALA A 79 18.63 15.03 6.39
C ALA A 79 17.57 14.59 7.42
N ALA A 80 16.53 13.89 6.96
CA ALA A 80 15.40 13.43 7.77
C ALA A 80 14.85 12.12 7.17
N PRO A 81 15.57 11.00 7.32
CA PRO A 81 15.13 9.71 6.80
C PRO A 81 13.86 9.29 7.53
N SER A 82 12.91 8.70 6.81
CA SER A 82 11.72 8.15 7.43
C SER A 82 12.01 6.78 8.03
N THR A 83 11.46 6.54 9.21
CA THR A 83 11.55 5.26 9.89
C THR A 83 10.76 4.18 9.14
N GLY A 84 11.27 2.95 9.12
CA GLY A 84 10.57 1.81 8.53
C GLY A 84 10.70 1.69 7.01
N SER A 85 11.61 2.44 6.38
CA SER A 85 12.01 2.18 5.00
C SER A 85 12.79 0.86 4.93
N ASP A 86 12.48 0.02 3.95
CA ASP A 86 13.19 -1.23 3.69
C ASP A 86 13.61 -1.27 2.22
N VAL A 87 14.93 -1.21 1.97
CA VAL A 87 15.50 -1.21 0.61
C VAL A 87 15.41 -2.57 -0.07
N GLU A 88 15.27 -3.65 0.71
CA GLU A 88 15.15 -5.02 0.23
C GLU A 88 13.69 -5.44 0.03
N LYS A 89 12.75 -4.49 0.15
CA LYS A 89 11.32 -4.78 0.05
C LYS A 89 10.93 -5.18 -1.36
N VAL A 90 10.62 -6.46 -1.54
CA VAL A 90 10.16 -7.04 -2.81
C VAL A 90 8.70 -7.49 -2.70
N PHE A 91 7.95 -7.29 -3.79
CA PHE A 91 6.60 -7.84 -3.95
C PHE A 91 6.55 -8.66 -5.24
N GLU A 92 6.37 -9.98 -5.10
CA GLU A 92 6.30 -10.89 -6.24
C GLU A 92 4.85 -11.02 -6.75
N VAL A 93 4.69 -10.91 -8.08
CA VAL A 93 3.39 -11.03 -8.75
C VAL A 93 3.46 -12.09 -9.82
N GLY A 94 2.53 -13.03 -9.79
CA GLY A 94 2.40 -14.05 -10.84
C GLY A 94 3.21 -15.32 -10.62
N GLY A 95 3.78 -15.56 -9.42
CA GLY A 95 4.31 -16.86 -9.05
C GLY A 95 3.21 -17.92 -9.01
N GLU A 96 3.46 -19.07 -9.64
CA GLU A 96 2.68 -20.29 -9.41
C GLU A 96 2.92 -20.70 -7.96
N GLY A 97 1.85 -20.78 -7.16
CA GLY A 97 1.97 -21.34 -5.83
C GLY A 97 2.53 -22.75 -5.95
N LYS A 98 3.67 -23.03 -5.32
CA LYS A 98 3.95 -24.40 -4.92
C LYS A 98 2.82 -24.77 -3.97
N ALA A 99 1.81 -25.47 -4.49
CA ALA A 99 0.95 -26.26 -3.66
C ALA A 99 1.89 -27.17 -2.87
N SER A 100 2.01 -26.92 -1.57
CA SER A 100 2.57 -27.88 -0.64
C SER A 100 1.61 -29.07 -0.63
N MET A 101 1.83 -29.97 -1.58
CA MET A 101 1.52 -31.38 -1.40
C MET A 101 2.53 -31.89 -0.37
N LEU A 102 2.06 -32.80 0.53
CA LEU A 102 2.63 -33.23 1.82
C LEU A 102 2.01 -32.39 2.97
N ASP A 103 1.12 -32.90 3.83
CA ASP A 103 1.06 -34.26 4.40
C ASP A 103 -0.33 -34.93 4.34
N ALA A 104 -0.26 -36.25 4.44
CA ALA A 104 -1.27 -37.29 4.25
C ALA A 104 -2.48 -37.25 5.19
#